data_AF-A0AAP5EZB6-F1
#
_entry.id   AF-A0AAP5EZB6-F1
#
_cell.length_a   1.000
_cell.length_b   1.000
_cell.length_c   1.000
_cell.angle_alpha   90.00
_cell.angle_beta   90.00
_cell.angle_gamma   90.00
#
_symmetry.space_group_name_H-M   'P 1'
#
loop_
_entity.id
_entity.type
_entity.pdbx_description
1 polymer ?
#
loop_
_entity_poly.entity_id
_entity_poly.type
_entity_poly.pdbx_seq_one_letter_code
_entity_poly.pdbx_strand_id
1 'polypeptide(L)'
;MSLDEQIAETQRRLEALREKKRVEEKNALGKNRKAIGDLFKAERLDTVDVEVWRKALPKVKALLGMAAESESDPPAVPASDAKAEPSAAVPPSKGAGKAEAQPEPEPVA
;
A
#
# COMPACT_ATOMS: atom_id res chain seq x y z
N MET A 1 -37.63 -26.48 18.60
CA MET A 1 -36.49 -26.08 17.77
C MET A 1 -35.42 -27.13 17.87
N SER A 2 -34.95 -27.65 16.74
CA SER A 2 -33.80 -28.56 16.68
C SER A 2 -32.48 -27.78 16.82
N LEU A 3 -31.41 -28.45 17.23
CA LEU A 3 -30.06 -27.87 17.20
C LEU A 3 -29.68 -27.45 15.76
N ASP A 4 -30.05 -28.23 14.76
CA ASP A 4 -29.79 -27.91 13.36
C ASP A 4 -30.50 -26.62 12.90
N GLU A 5 -31.70 -26.39 13.43
CA GLU A 5 -32.49 -25.19 13.15
C GLU A 5 -31.86 -23.94 13.79
N GLN A 6 -31.36 -24.07 15.02
CA GLN A 6 -30.62 -22.99 15.69
C GLN A 6 -29.27 -22.69 14.99
N ILE A 7 -28.59 -23.72 14.49
CA ILE A 7 -27.37 -23.57 13.69
C ILE A 7 -27.68 -22.79 12.41
N ALA A 8 -28.72 -23.19 11.67
CA ALA A 8 -29.12 -22.51 10.43
C ALA A 8 -29.53 -21.05 10.66
N GLU A 9 -30.29 -20.75 11.73
CA GLU A 9 -30.67 -19.39 12.08
C GLU A 9 -29.45 -18.52 12.44
N THR A 10 -28.51 -19.09 13.20
CA THR A 10 -27.27 -18.39 13.58
C THR A 10 -26.40 -18.09 12.36
N GLN A 11 -26.27 -19.04 11.42
CA GLN A 11 -25.55 -18.84 10.17
C GLN A 11 -26.19 -17.71 9.34
N ARG A 12 -27.52 -17.72 9.19
CA ARG A 12 -28.25 -16.67 8.47
C ARG A 12 -28.06 -15.29 9.11
N ARG A 13 -28.10 -15.22 10.45
CA ARG A 13 -27.87 -13.98 11.19
C ARG A 13 -26.45 -13.47 11.00
N LEU A 14 -25.47 -14.37 10.99
CA LEU A 14 -24.07 -14.04 10.77
C LEU A 14 -23.81 -13.53 9.34
N GLU A 15 -24.44 -14.13 8.33
CA GLU A 15 -24.41 -13.63 6.95
C GLU A 15 -25.02 -12.23 6.84
N ALA A 16 -26.18 -12.00 7.45
CA ALA A 16 -26.84 -10.70 7.44
C ALA A 16 -25.97 -9.61 8.12
N LEU A 17 -25.31 -9.94 9.24
CA LEU A 17 -24.40 -9.03 9.92
C LEU A 17 -23.15 -8.72 9.09
N ARG A 18 -22.61 -9.71 8.37
CA ARG A 18 -21.47 -9.50 7.45
C ARG A 18 -21.84 -8.56 6.31
N GLU A 19 -23.00 -8.76 5.67
CA GLU A 19 -23.44 -7.86 4.61
C GLU A 19 -23.73 -6.46 5.15
N LYS A 20 -24.38 -6.35 6.32
CA LYS A 20 -24.60 -5.06 6.97
C LYS A 20 -23.29 -4.32 7.23
N LYS A 21 -22.28 -5.01 7.77
CA LYS A 21 -20.94 -4.44 7.97
C LYS A 21 -20.35 -3.92 6.66
N ARG A 22 -20.40 -4.72 5.59
CA ARG A 22 -19.88 -4.33 4.26
C ARG A 22 -20.57 -3.08 3.71
N VAL A 23 -21.88 -2.99 3.87
CA VAL A 23 -22.68 -1.82 3.43
C VAL A 23 -22.34 -0.59 4.28
N GLU A 24 -22.23 -0.75 5.59
CA GLU A 24 -21.89 0.34 6.51
C GLU A 24 -20.49 0.89 6.25
N GLU A 25 -19.49 0.04 6.02
CA GLU A 25 -18.13 0.44 5.66
C GLU A 25 -18.12 1.22 4.33
N LYS A 26 -18.81 0.72 3.30
CA LYS A 26 -18.92 1.42 2.02
C LYS A 26 -19.59 2.79 2.18
N ASN A 27 -20.65 2.86 2.97
CA ASN A 27 -21.37 4.11 3.23
C ASN A 27 -20.51 5.10 4.03
N ALA A 28 -19.77 4.61 5.03
CA ALA A 28 -18.86 5.43 5.84
C ALA A 28 -17.75 6.04 4.97
N LEU A 29 -17.12 5.25 4.10
CA LEU A 29 -16.12 5.73 3.15
C LEU A 29 -16.71 6.77 2.19
N GLY A 30 -17.92 6.54 1.68
CA GLY A 30 -18.62 7.48 0.80
C GLY A 30 -18.92 8.83 1.50
N LYS A 31 -19.44 8.78 2.73
CA LYS A 31 -19.69 9.97 3.56
C LYS A 31 -18.40 10.74 3.86
N ASN A 32 -17.33 10.02 4.21
CA ASN A 32 -16.03 10.62 4.49
C ASN A 32 -15.45 11.31 3.23
N ARG A 33 -15.45 10.64 2.08
CA ARG A 33 -14.99 11.22 0.80
C ARG A 33 -15.77 12.49 0.43
N LYS A 34 -17.10 12.49 0.64
CA LYS A 34 -17.94 13.67 0.42
C LYS A 34 -17.56 14.80 1.39
N ALA A 35 -17.42 14.50 2.69
CA ALA A 35 -17.06 15.50 3.70
C ALA A 35 -15.69 16.14 3.42
N ILE A 36 -14.69 15.34 3.02
CA ILE A 36 -13.38 15.86 2.59
C ILE A 36 -13.54 16.77 1.37
N GLY A 37 -14.30 16.35 0.36
CA GLY A 37 -14.54 17.17 -0.82
C GLY A 37 -15.25 18.50 -0.52
N ASP A 38 -16.24 18.47 0.37
CA ASP A 38 -16.98 19.67 0.77
C ASP A 38 -16.09 20.61 1.61
N LEU A 39 -15.22 20.07 2.47
CA LEU A 39 -14.19 20.84 3.19
C LEU A 39 -13.20 21.52 2.23
N PHE A 40 -12.69 20.79 1.24
CA PHE A 40 -11.75 21.34 0.26
C PHE A 40 -12.37 22.51 -0.53
N LYS A 41 -13.65 22.40 -0.91
CA LYS A 41 -14.37 23.50 -1.60
C LYS A 41 -14.61 24.70 -0.69
N ALA A 42 -14.99 24.46 0.57
CA ALA A 42 -15.24 25.53 1.54
C ALA A 42 -13.99 26.39 1.76
N GLU A 43 -12.82 25.76 1.83
CA GLU A 43 -11.52 26.41 2.00
C GLU A 43 -10.86 26.83 0.67
N ARG A 44 -11.57 26.69 -0.48
CA ARG A 44 -11.07 27.00 -1.83
C ARG A 44 -9.78 26.28 -2.24
N LEU A 45 -9.50 25.16 -1.59
CA LEU A 45 -8.35 24.29 -1.85
C LEU A 45 -8.46 23.55 -3.18
N ASP A 46 -9.67 23.45 -3.73
CA ASP A 46 -9.99 22.89 -5.06
C ASP A 46 -9.50 23.75 -6.23
N THR A 47 -9.11 25.00 -5.97
CA THR A 47 -8.56 25.92 -6.99
C THR A 47 -7.04 25.84 -7.12
N VAL A 48 -6.36 25.19 -6.16
CA VAL A 48 -4.91 25.03 -6.16
C VAL A 48 -4.52 23.93 -7.15
N ASP A 49 -3.52 24.21 -7.98
CA ASP A 49 -3.04 23.30 -9.00
C ASP A 49 -2.56 21.95 -8.42
N VAL A 50 -2.79 20.86 -9.16
CA VAL A 50 -2.47 19.49 -8.74
C VAL A 50 -0.96 19.32 -8.48
N GLU A 51 -0.10 19.96 -9.25
CA GLU A 51 1.35 19.86 -9.08
C GLU A 51 1.83 20.57 -7.81
N VAL A 52 1.12 21.62 -7.38
CA VAL A 52 1.36 22.27 -6.07
C VAL A 52 0.93 21.35 -4.93
N TRP A 53 -0.23 20.69 -5.06
CA TRP A 53 -0.66 19.66 -4.12
C TRP A 53 0.34 18.52 -4.01
N ARG A 54 0.84 17.98 -5.13
CA ARG A 54 1.85 16.89 -5.12
C ARG A 54 3.08 17.26 -4.31
N LYS A 55 3.57 18.50 -4.43
CA LYS A 55 4.73 19.00 -3.68
C LYS A 55 4.42 19.21 -2.19
N ALA A 56 3.20 19.62 -1.84
CA ALA A 56 2.79 19.90 -0.46
C ALA A 56 2.36 18.64 0.32
N LEU A 57 1.84 17.61 -0.37
CA LEU A 57 1.29 16.39 0.22
C LEU A 57 2.26 15.68 1.18
N PRO A 58 3.57 15.53 0.92
CA PRO A 58 4.50 14.93 1.89
C PRO A 58 4.50 15.66 3.24
N LYS A 59 4.50 16.99 3.23
CA LYS A 59 4.44 17.80 4.46
C LYS A 59 3.08 17.69 5.14
N VAL A 60 1.99 17.68 4.38
CA VAL A 60 0.63 17.48 4.91
C VAL A 60 0.50 16.10 5.57
N LYS A 61 0.99 15.05 4.91
CA LYS A 61 1.05 13.68 5.48
C LYS A 61 1.83 13.64 6.79
N ALA A 62 2.97 14.34 6.87
CA ALA A 62 3.74 14.42 8.10
C ALA A 62 2.97 15.09 9.24
N LEU A 63 2.25 16.19 8.96
CA LEU A 63 1.38 16.86 9.93
C LEU A 63 0.21 15.98 10.39
N LEU A 64 -0.25 15.06 9.54
CA LEU A 64 -1.30 14.09 9.85
C LEU A 64 -0.77 12.81 10.54
N GLY A 65 0.53 12.74 10.82
CA GLY A 65 1.15 11.54 11.42
C GLY A 65 1.30 10.36 10.45
N MET A 66 1.18 10.59 9.14
CA MET A 66 1.27 9.56 8.08
C MET A 66 2.68 9.46 7.45
N ALA A 67 3.72 9.98 8.13
CA ALA A 67 5.05 10.20 7.55
C ALA A 67 5.82 8.91 7.18
N ALA A 68 5.36 7.73 7.60
CA ALA A 68 6.14 6.48 7.49
C ALA A 68 5.88 5.65 6.22
N GLU A 69 5.03 6.09 5.28
CA GLU A 69 4.60 5.24 4.14
C GLU A 69 4.75 5.93 2.77
N SER A 70 5.84 6.64 2.50
CA SER A 70 6.07 7.20 1.16
C SER A 70 7.53 7.16 0.76
N GLU A 71 8.04 5.96 0.59
CA GLU A 71 9.14 5.70 -0.35
C GLU A 71 8.78 4.47 -1.17
N SER A 72 8.15 4.69 -2.33
CA SER A 72 8.09 3.74 -3.45
C SER A 72 7.63 4.46 -4.72
N ASP A 73 8.61 4.69 -5.57
CA ASP A 73 8.62 4.79 -7.03
C ASP A 73 7.60 5.68 -7.80
N PRO A 74 8.08 6.61 -8.66
CA PRO A 74 7.25 7.17 -9.71
C PRO A 74 6.96 6.11 -10.80
N PRO A 75 5.78 6.14 -11.45
CA PRO A 75 5.42 5.14 -12.44
C PRO A 75 6.26 5.29 -13.71
N ALA A 76 6.98 4.23 -14.07
CA ALA A 76 7.62 4.10 -15.38
C ALA A 76 6.55 4.12 -16.49
N VAL A 77 6.56 5.17 -17.31
CA VAL A 77 5.87 5.18 -18.60
C VAL A 77 6.75 4.48 -19.65
N PRO A 78 6.19 3.57 -20.47
CA PRO A 78 6.97 2.71 -21.37
C PRO A 78 7.29 3.44 -22.68
N ALA A 79 8.54 3.36 -23.14
CA ALA A 79 8.92 3.69 -24.52
C ALA A 79 9.41 2.42 -25.23
N SER A 80 8.62 1.98 -26.20
CA SER A 80 8.94 0.91 -27.14
C SER A 80 10.13 1.23 -28.05
N ASP A 81 10.92 0.18 -28.28
CA ASP A 81 11.66 -0.17 -29.50
C ASP A 81 12.78 0.75 -30.04
N ALA A 82 14.03 0.33 -29.83
CA ALA A 82 15.10 0.45 -30.84
C ALA A 82 16.22 -0.58 -30.57
N LYS A 83 16.18 -1.65 -31.38
CA LYS A 83 17.19 -2.67 -31.63
C LYS A 83 18.59 -2.13 -32.00
N ALA A 84 19.64 -2.57 -31.28
CA ALA A 84 20.99 -2.89 -31.83
C ALA A 84 21.93 -3.47 -30.74
N GLU A 85 22.22 -4.77 -30.83
CA GLU A 85 23.44 -5.43 -30.29
C GLU A 85 24.66 -5.13 -31.19
N PRO A 86 25.90 -5.60 -30.91
CA PRO A 86 26.59 -5.91 -29.65
C PRO A 86 28.02 -5.30 -29.62
N SER A 87 28.71 -5.23 -28.47
CA SER A 87 30.18 -5.18 -28.50
C SER A 87 30.82 -5.69 -27.22
N ALA A 88 31.87 -6.47 -27.43
CA ALA A 88 32.58 -7.30 -26.48
C ALA A 88 33.37 -6.50 -25.43
N ALA A 89 33.49 -7.05 -24.22
CA ALA A 89 34.78 -7.24 -23.54
C ALA A 89 34.58 -7.86 -22.13
N VAL A 90 35.10 -9.06 -21.97
CA VAL A 90 35.43 -9.79 -20.74
C VAL A 90 36.87 -10.32 -21.00
N PRO A 91 37.81 -10.58 -20.05
CA PRO A 91 37.98 -10.32 -18.59
C PRO A 91 39.39 -9.62 -18.34
N PRO A 92 40.20 -9.74 -17.24
CA PRO A 92 40.10 -10.65 -16.08
C PRO A 92 40.64 -10.27 -14.68
N SER A 93 40.29 -11.17 -13.73
CA SER A 93 41.05 -11.62 -12.55
C SER A 93 41.18 -10.62 -11.37
N LYS A 94 41.04 -11.00 -10.10
CA LYS A 94 41.63 -12.16 -9.39
C LYS A 94 41.08 -12.19 -7.96
N GLY A 95 40.86 -13.36 -7.36
CA GLY A 95 40.61 -13.45 -5.92
C GLY A 95 39.99 -14.75 -5.45
N ALA A 96 40.75 -15.85 -5.54
CA ALA A 96 40.43 -17.10 -4.89
C ALA A 96 40.62 -16.99 -3.37
N GLY A 97 39.73 -17.61 -2.59
CA GLY A 97 39.87 -17.73 -1.14
C GLY A 97 38.70 -18.48 -0.51
N LYS A 98 38.82 -19.80 -0.45
CA LYS A 98 37.89 -20.78 0.13
C LYS A 98 38.20 -20.96 1.63
N ALA A 99 37.18 -20.96 2.50
CA ALA A 99 37.05 -21.67 3.80
C ALA A 99 35.73 -21.19 4.44
N GLU A 100 34.63 -21.96 4.47
CA GLU A 100 34.35 -23.15 5.29
C GLU A 100 34.55 -22.93 6.79
N ALA A 101 33.44 -22.67 7.52
CA ALA A 101 33.05 -23.27 8.82
C ALA A 101 32.00 -22.40 9.55
N GLN A 102 30.76 -22.89 9.63
CA GLN A 102 29.86 -22.73 10.79
C GLN A 102 30.30 -23.74 11.88
N PRO A 103 29.98 -23.60 13.18
CA PRO A 103 28.67 -23.16 13.69
C PRO A 103 28.66 -22.27 14.96
N GLU A 104 27.44 -21.78 15.25
CA GLU A 104 26.91 -21.24 16.51
C GLU A 104 27.26 -22.09 17.75
N PRO A 105 27.22 -21.52 18.98
CA PRO A 105 25.93 -21.34 19.66
C PRO A 105 25.77 -20.08 20.54
N GLU A 106 24.50 -19.71 20.72
CA GLU A 106 23.97 -18.76 21.72
C GLU A 106 24.47 -19.03 23.15
N PRO A 107 24.60 -17.98 23.99
CA PRO A 107 24.44 -18.13 25.43
C PRO A 107 23.04 -17.67 25.87
N VAL A 108 22.28 -18.64 26.38
CA VAL A 108 21.16 -18.44 27.31
C VAL A 108 21.72 -18.01 28.67
N ALA A 109 21.31 -16.83 29.15
CA ALA A 109 20.88 -16.54 30.53
C ALA A 109 20.52 -15.06 30.67
#